data_AF-A0A2T4AZN2-F1
#
_entry.id   AF-A0A2T4AZN2-F1
#
_cell.length_a   1.000
_cell.length_b   1.000
_cell.length_c   1.000
_cell.angle_alpha   90.00
_cell.angle_beta   90.00
_cell.angle_gamma   90.00
#
_symmetry.space_group_name_H-M   'P 1'
#
loop_
_entity.id
_entity.type
_entity.pdbx_description
1 polymer ?
#
loop_
_entity_poly.entity_id
_entity_poly.type
_entity_poly.pdbx_seq_one_letter_code
_entity_poly.pdbx_strand_id
1 'polypeptide(L)'
;MSPTAIVNDKDGEVSKGTPRLLIEFPPPAAADNLTEISAITKLVNHVFIEGEAGIWNNGYVRTSDAEVTDLIRKGQLAVAYLASPSLASEKKPSAEQLVGKGPPVGCVCVKRNSDTLCSLGMLAIDKAYQGLGLGREIFQFVEDHCLSLGCTTLGLDILVPTSYDHPLKTRMQAWYKRLGFRETRLADFAEEYPALAPLLSGPVVYRVFEKKLR
;
A
#
# COMPACT_ATOMS: atom_id res chain seq x y z
N MET A 1 -7.32 -2.86 -19.57
CA MET A 1 -8.17 -2.06 -18.66
C MET A 1 -7.70 -2.34 -17.25
N SER A 2 -7.31 -1.31 -16.49
CA SER A 2 -6.90 -1.50 -15.09
C SER A 2 -8.13 -1.79 -14.22
N PRO A 3 -8.04 -2.68 -13.23
CA PRO A 3 -9.14 -2.93 -12.32
C PRO A 3 -9.35 -1.71 -11.40
N THR A 4 -10.58 -1.20 -11.37
CA THR A 4 -11.04 -0.12 -10.49
C THR A 4 -12.16 -0.68 -9.62
N ALA A 5 -12.01 -0.62 -8.29
CA ALA A 5 -13.01 -1.10 -7.35
C ALA A 5 -13.57 0.08 -6.53
N ILE A 6 -14.87 0.32 -6.67
CA ILE A 6 -15.63 1.17 -5.74
C ILE A 6 -16.07 0.26 -4.60
N VAL A 7 -15.50 0.44 -3.42
CA VAL A 7 -15.82 -0.38 -2.25
C VAL A 7 -16.78 0.41 -1.36
N ASN A 8 -17.95 -0.15 -1.05
CA ASN A 8 -18.82 0.26 0.07
C ASN A 8 -19.83 -0.86 0.40
N ASP A 9 -19.94 -1.12 1.72
CA ASP A 9 -20.92 -1.90 2.49
C ASP A 9 -21.66 -3.08 1.83
N LYS A 10 -21.34 -4.28 2.32
CA LYS A 10 -22.34 -5.35 2.40
C LYS A 10 -22.98 -5.30 3.79
N ASP A 11 -24.30 -5.32 3.75
CA ASP A 11 -25.28 -5.35 4.85
C ASP A 11 -25.76 -3.98 5.34
N GLY A 12 -27.07 -3.78 5.19
CA GLY A 12 -27.76 -2.52 5.41
C GLY A 12 -27.73 -2.08 6.87
N GLU A 13 -26.78 -1.21 7.18
CA GLU A 13 -26.91 -0.14 8.17
C GLU A 13 -25.86 0.91 7.82
N VAL A 14 -26.30 2.08 7.37
CA VAL A 14 -25.41 3.20 7.02
C VAL A 14 -24.66 3.64 8.28
N SER A 15 -23.43 3.15 8.46
CA SER A 15 -22.50 3.69 9.44
C SER A 15 -22.14 5.11 9.03
N LYS A 16 -22.74 6.10 9.69
CA LYS A 16 -22.38 7.52 9.55
C LYS A 16 -20.92 7.71 10.02
N GLY A 17 -19.95 7.63 9.11
CA GLY A 17 -18.60 8.11 9.43
C GLY A 17 -17.44 7.70 8.52
N THR A 18 -17.53 6.62 7.74
CA THR A 18 -16.38 6.19 6.93
C THR A 18 -16.36 6.92 5.58
N PRO A 19 -15.29 7.66 5.25
CA PRO A 19 -15.17 8.28 3.94
C PRO A 19 -15.16 7.19 2.86
N ARG A 20 -15.92 7.37 1.79
CA ARG A 20 -15.93 6.44 0.65
C ARG A 20 -14.58 6.51 -0.05
N LEU A 21 -14.03 5.35 -0.38
CA LEU A 21 -12.70 5.23 -0.97
C LEU A 21 -12.75 4.56 -2.34
N LEU A 22 -11.85 4.99 -3.22
CA LEU A 22 -11.61 4.36 -4.51
C LEU A 22 -10.21 3.78 -4.50
N ILE A 23 -10.08 2.48 -4.71
CA ILE A 23 -8.78 1.81 -4.83
C ILE A 23 -8.64 1.30 -6.27
N GLU A 24 -7.54 1.65 -6.90
CA GLU A 24 -7.22 1.20 -8.26
C GLU A 24 -5.71 1.10 -8.48
N PHE A 25 -5.32 0.36 -9.52
CA PHE A 25 -4.03 0.56 -10.17
C PHE A 25 -4.20 1.65 -11.23
N PRO A 26 -3.62 2.86 -11.03
CA PRO A 26 -3.77 3.94 -12.00
C PRO A 26 -3.26 3.50 -13.38
N PRO A 27 -3.87 3.97 -14.48
CA PRO A 27 -3.37 3.67 -15.82
C PRO A 27 -1.95 4.25 -16.00
N PRO A 28 -1.09 3.69 -16.86
CA PRO A 28 0.27 4.20 -17.07
C PRO A 28 0.35 5.68 -17.41
N ALA A 29 -0.66 6.23 -18.10
CA ALA A 29 -0.75 7.66 -18.44
C ALA A 29 -0.90 8.58 -17.21
N ALA A 30 -1.37 8.07 -16.06
CA ALA A 30 -1.42 8.83 -14.82
C ALA A 30 0.00 9.20 -14.33
N ALA A 31 1.03 8.49 -14.79
CA ALA A 31 2.42 8.77 -14.44
C ALA A 31 2.94 10.12 -14.96
N ASP A 32 2.23 10.73 -15.91
CA ASP A 32 2.57 12.05 -16.47
C ASP A 32 1.91 13.21 -15.69
N ASN A 33 1.03 12.90 -14.71
CA ASN A 33 0.46 13.89 -13.80
C ASN A 33 1.42 14.17 -12.63
N LEU A 34 2.33 15.12 -12.83
CA LEU A 34 3.37 15.47 -11.84
C LEU A 34 2.81 15.89 -10.48
N THR A 35 1.64 16.53 -10.44
CA THR A 35 0.99 16.94 -9.18
C THR A 35 0.56 15.73 -8.36
N GLU A 36 -0.01 14.72 -9.02
CA GLU A 36 -0.45 13.48 -8.37
C GLU A 36 0.73 12.62 -7.94
N ILE A 37 1.77 12.50 -8.78
CA ILE A 37 3.03 11.84 -8.42
C ILE A 37 3.62 12.47 -7.16
N SER A 38 3.76 13.79 -7.14
CA SER A 38 4.31 14.50 -5.98
C SER A 38 3.47 14.30 -4.72
N ALA A 39 2.13 14.25 -4.85
CA ALA A 39 1.23 13.99 -3.73
C ALA A 39 1.43 12.58 -3.14
N ILE A 40 1.53 11.56 -3.98
CA ILE A 40 1.77 10.16 -3.56
C ILE A 40 3.15 10.04 -2.90
N THR A 41 4.20 10.61 -3.50
CA THR A 41 5.56 10.60 -2.93
C THR A 41 5.59 11.23 -1.55
N LYS A 42 4.97 12.39 -1.38
CA LYS A 42 4.91 13.10 -0.09
C LYS A 42 4.17 12.28 0.96
N LEU A 43 3.03 11.68 0.58
CA LEU A 43 2.26 10.80 1.45
C LEU A 43 3.11 9.60 1.94
N VAL A 44 3.76 8.87 1.02
CA VAL A 44 4.60 7.72 1.35
C VAL A 44 5.73 8.12 2.28
N ASN A 45 6.49 9.15 1.91
CA ASN A 45 7.64 9.59 2.70
C ASN A 45 7.21 10.08 4.09
N HIS A 46 6.10 10.81 4.22
CA HIS A 46 5.57 11.23 5.51
C HIS A 46 5.23 10.05 6.42
N VAL A 47 4.49 9.06 5.89
CA VAL A 47 4.08 7.87 6.65
C VAL A 47 5.30 7.04 7.09
N PHE A 48 6.30 6.86 6.22
CA PHE A 48 7.48 6.06 6.54
C PHE A 48 8.45 6.78 7.49
N ILE A 49 8.62 8.10 7.37
CA ILE A 49 9.45 8.89 8.31
C ILE A 49 8.90 8.77 9.73
N GLU A 50 7.57 8.91 9.92
CA GLU A 50 6.96 8.74 11.25
C GLU A 50 7.00 7.27 11.69
N GLY A 51 6.65 6.35 10.79
CA GLY A 51 6.49 4.93 11.12
C GLY A 51 7.79 4.16 11.37
N GLU A 52 8.91 4.64 10.84
CA GLU A 52 10.22 4.01 10.96
C GLU A 52 11.22 4.89 11.73
N ALA A 53 10.70 5.81 12.55
CA ALA A 53 11.50 6.66 13.40
C ALA A 53 12.44 5.83 14.29
N GLY A 54 13.75 6.09 14.17
CA GLY A 54 14.79 5.36 14.90
C GLY A 54 15.32 4.12 14.21
N ILE A 55 14.79 3.72 13.04
CA ILE A 55 15.36 2.63 12.20
C ILE A 55 16.42 3.17 11.24
N TRP A 56 16.20 4.38 10.72
CA TRP A 56 17.06 5.03 9.74
C TRP A 56 17.76 6.27 10.33
N ASN A 57 18.94 6.58 9.79
CA ASN A 57 19.65 7.82 10.04
C ASN A 57 19.06 8.99 9.24
N ASN A 58 19.49 10.21 9.57
CA ASN A 58 19.05 11.43 8.90
C ASN A 58 19.31 11.37 7.38
N GLY A 59 18.27 11.63 6.59
CA GLY A 59 18.37 11.75 5.12
C GLY A 59 17.80 10.57 4.34
N TYR A 60 17.41 9.46 4.99
CA TYR A 60 16.67 8.41 4.30
C TYR A 60 15.28 8.90 3.89
N VAL A 61 14.95 8.68 2.62
CA VAL A 61 13.60 8.84 2.07
C VAL A 61 13.16 7.50 1.50
N ARG A 62 11.88 7.16 1.70
CA ARG A 62 11.36 5.84 1.32
C ARG A 62 11.25 5.65 -0.17
N THR A 63 10.91 6.72 -0.88
CA THR A 63 10.64 6.75 -2.32
C THR A 63 10.93 8.13 -2.90
N SER A 64 10.98 8.20 -4.22
CA SER A 64 11.09 9.44 -5.00
C SER A 64 9.95 9.55 -6.01
N ASP A 65 9.74 10.75 -6.57
CA ASP A 65 8.80 10.96 -7.68
C ASP A 65 9.13 10.04 -8.87
N ALA A 66 10.42 9.86 -9.17
CA ALA A 66 10.86 8.98 -10.25
C ALA A 66 10.49 7.51 -10.00
N GLU A 67 10.63 7.03 -8.76
CA GLU A 67 10.23 5.66 -8.38
C GLU A 67 8.71 5.50 -8.44
N VAL A 68 7.94 6.47 -7.93
CA VAL A 68 6.47 6.43 -8.01
C VAL A 68 6.00 6.43 -9.47
N THR A 69 6.56 7.29 -10.32
CA THR A 69 6.30 7.31 -11.77
C THR A 69 6.56 5.94 -12.40
N ASP A 70 7.70 5.31 -12.10
CA ASP A 70 8.06 4.00 -12.64
C ASP A 70 7.10 2.89 -12.16
N LEU A 71 6.74 2.88 -10.87
CA LEU A 71 5.80 1.91 -10.31
C LEU A 71 4.40 2.04 -10.94
N ILE A 72 3.92 3.27 -11.18
CA ILE A 72 2.63 3.48 -11.88
C ILE A 72 2.72 3.03 -13.33
N ARG A 73 3.79 3.37 -14.07
CA ARG A 73 3.97 2.93 -15.46
C ARG A 73 3.99 1.41 -15.59
N LYS A 74 4.55 0.71 -14.60
CA LYS A 74 4.59 -0.76 -14.52
C LYS A 74 3.28 -1.39 -14.02
N GLY A 75 2.29 -0.59 -13.60
CA GLY A 75 1.07 -1.09 -12.99
C GLY A 75 1.30 -1.79 -11.65
N GLN A 76 2.34 -1.40 -10.93
CA GLN A 76 2.79 -2.01 -9.67
C GLN A 76 2.39 -1.22 -8.43
N LEU A 77 1.76 -0.04 -8.57
CA LEU A 77 1.29 0.78 -7.47
C LEU A 77 -0.22 0.89 -7.51
N ALA A 78 -0.89 0.35 -6.50
CA ALA A 78 -2.29 0.65 -6.25
C ALA A 78 -2.40 1.88 -5.35
N VAL A 79 -3.34 2.77 -5.65
CA VAL A 79 -3.55 4.03 -4.93
C VAL A 79 -4.98 4.09 -4.44
N ALA A 80 -5.15 4.50 -3.19
CA ALA A 80 -6.42 4.75 -2.55
C ALA A 80 -6.70 6.26 -2.55
N TYR A 81 -7.85 6.65 -3.10
CA TYR A 81 -8.30 8.04 -3.20
C TYR A 81 -9.57 8.24 -2.38
N LEU A 82 -9.78 9.46 -1.87
CA LEU A 82 -11.10 9.87 -1.44
C LEU A 82 -12.05 9.91 -2.63
N ALA A 83 -13.23 9.32 -2.47
CA ALA A 83 -14.31 9.50 -3.40
C ALA A 83 -14.80 10.95 -3.35
N SER A 84 -14.64 11.69 -4.44
CA SER A 84 -15.31 12.98 -4.60
C SER A 84 -16.74 12.73 -5.08
N PRO A 85 -17.77 13.35 -4.48
CA PRO A 85 -19.10 13.33 -5.06
C PRO A 85 -19.00 13.85 -6.50
N SER A 86 -19.57 13.09 -7.43
CA SER A 86 -19.69 13.50 -8.83
C SER A 86 -20.49 14.80 -8.87
N LEU A 87 -19.90 15.90 -9.35
CA LEU A 87 -20.66 17.05 -9.84
C LEU A 87 -21.35 16.62 -11.14
N ALA A 88 -22.39 15.78 -11.05
CA ALA A 88 -23.22 15.49 -12.21
C ALA A 88 -24.08 16.72 -12.49
N SER A 89 -23.81 17.36 -13.62
CA SER A 89 -24.72 18.31 -14.31
C SER A 89 -26.12 17.70 -14.45
N GLU A 90 -27.16 18.53 -14.48
CA GLU A 90 -28.60 18.20 -14.39
C GLU A 90 -29.20 17.28 -15.49
N LYS A 91 -28.40 16.45 -16.17
CA LYS A 91 -28.89 15.47 -17.14
C LYS A 91 -28.70 14.06 -16.62
N LYS A 92 -29.84 13.37 -16.49
CA LYS A 92 -30.06 11.95 -16.16
C LYS A 92 -28.76 11.11 -16.18
N PRO A 93 -28.24 10.69 -15.01
CA PRO A 93 -27.06 9.85 -14.97
C PRO A 93 -27.39 8.42 -15.43
N SER A 94 -26.53 7.86 -16.27
CA SER A 94 -26.39 6.40 -16.42
C SER A 94 -25.82 5.81 -15.12
N ALA A 95 -26.05 4.52 -14.89
CA ALA A 95 -25.70 3.79 -13.65
C ALA A 95 -24.20 3.76 -13.29
N GLU A 96 -23.34 4.28 -14.16
CA GLU A 96 -21.91 4.51 -13.92
C GLU A 96 -21.68 6.00 -13.64
N GLN A 97 -22.25 6.52 -12.55
CA GLN A 97 -21.84 7.83 -12.03
C GLN A 97 -20.38 7.75 -11.60
N LEU A 98 -19.47 8.27 -12.45
CA LEU A 98 -18.06 8.46 -12.15
C LEU A 98 -17.93 9.32 -10.90
N VAL A 99 -17.78 8.67 -9.75
CA VAL A 99 -17.21 9.29 -8.55
C VAL A 99 -15.86 9.88 -8.95
N GLY A 100 -15.70 11.19 -8.80
CA GLY A 100 -14.44 11.86 -9.08
C GLY A 100 -13.36 11.40 -8.10
N LYS A 101 -12.09 11.44 -8.51
CA LYS A 101 -10.96 11.14 -7.62
C LYS A 101 -10.61 12.38 -6.83
N GLY A 102 -10.76 12.32 -5.51
CA GLY A 102 -10.18 13.27 -4.57
C GLY A 102 -8.67 13.03 -4.39
N PRO A 103 -8.05 13.62 -3.36
CA PRO A 103 -6.62 13.42 -3.10
C PRO A 103 -6.29 11.96 -2.73
N PRO A 104 -5.07 11.49 -3.01
CA PRO A 104 -4.60 10.18 -2.56
C PRO A 104 -4.45 10.18 -1.03
N VAL A 105 -4.92 9.11 -0.39
CA VAL A 105 -4.88 8.91 1.07
C VAL A 105 -4.21 7.60 1.47
N GLY A 106 -3.85 6.77 0.49
CA GLY A 106 -3.02 5.59 0.72
C GLY A 106 -2.47 5.00 -0.57
N CYS A 107 -1.50 4.11 -0.46
CA CYS A 107 -1.03 3.30 -1.57
C CYS A 107 -0.45 1.98 -1.08
N VAL A 108 -0.28 1.05 -2.02
CA VAL A 108 0.43 -0.20 -1.82
C VAL A 108 1.11 -0.61 -3.12
N CYS A 109 2.36 -1.05 -3.01
CA CYS A 109 3.08 -1.62 -4.14
C CYS A 109 2.88 -3.14 -4.17
N VAL A 110 2.54 -3.67 -5.34
CA VAL A 110 2.37 -5.11 -5.59
C VAL A 110 3.26 -5.51 -6.76
N LYS A 111 4.12 -6.52 -6.55
CA LYS A 111 5.02 -7.04 -7.57
C LYS A 111 4.78 -8.54 -7.71
N ARG A 112 4.66 -9.04 -8.95
CA ARG A 112 4.67 -10.47 -9.21
C ARG A 112 6.12 -10.96 -9.24
N ASN A 113 6.49 -11.83 -8.31
CA ASN A 113 7.85 -12.37 -8.19
C ASN A 113 8.03 -13.68 -8.95
N SER A 114 6.96 -14.46 -9.10
CA SER A 114 6.96 -15.71 -9.84
C SER A 114 5.55 -16.04 -10.34
N ASP A 115 5.38 -17.24 -10.92
CA ASP A 115 4.06 -17.67 -11.37
C ASP A 115 3.04 -17.82 -10.25
N THR A 116 3.49 -18.03 -9.01
CA THR A 116 2.63 -18.32 -7.86
C THR A 116 2.70 -17.28 -6.75
N LEU A 117 3.68 -16.35 -6.79
CA LEU A 117 3.98 -15.41 -5.71
C LEU A 117 3.90 -13.97 -6.19
N CYS A 118 3.11 -13.18 -5.46
CA CYS A 118 3.23 -11.72 -5.45
C CYS A 118 3.80 -11.25 -4.11
N SER A 119 4.57 -10.18 -4.10
CA SER A 119 4.95 -9.46 -2.89
C SER A 119 4.20 -8.14 -2.78
N LEU A 120 3.87 -7.78 -1.54
CA LEU A 120 3.34 -6.50 -1.13
C LEU A 120 4.44 -5.71 -0.43
N GLY A 121 4.56 -4.43 -0.77
CA GLY A 121 5.44 -3.47 -0.12
C GLY A 121 4.85 -2.07 -0.16
N MET A 122 5.57 -1.10 0.43
CA MET A 122 5.19 0.32 0.39
C MET A 122 3.71 0.58 0.77
N LEU A 123 3.20 -0.13 1.79
CA LEU A 123 1.88 0.13 2.31
C LEU A 123 1.91 1.42 3.14
N ALA A 124 1.40 2.51 2.56
CA ALA A 124 1.29 3.80 3.21
C ALA A 124 -0.18 4.19 3.31
N ILE A 125 -0.63 4.60 4.49
CA ILE A 125 -1.98 5.12 4.71
C ILE A 125 -1.82 6.39 5.55
N ASP A 126 -2.40 7.49 5.07
CA ASP A 126 -2.43 8.76 5.78
C ASP A 126 -3.02 8.55 7.19
N LYS A 127 -2.37 9.12 8.20
CA LYS A 127 -2.71 8.96 9.61
C LYS A 127 -4.17 9.31 9.93
N ALA A 128 -4.74 10.31 9.24
CA ALA A 128 -6.13 10.71 9.40
C ALA A 128 -7.13 9.62 8.96
N TYR A 129 -6.67 8.64 8.17
CA TYR A 129 -7.49 7.54 7.62
C TYR A 129 -7.06 6.17 8.15
N GLN A 130 -6.14 6.11 9.12
CA GLN A 130 -5.78 4.88 9.81
C GLN A 130 -6.86 4.48 10.84
N GLY A 131 -7.02 3.17 11.07
CA GLY A 131 -8.02 2.64 12.01
C GLY A 131 -9.46 2.65 11.48
N LEU A 132 -9.70 3.19 10.28
CA LEU A 132 -11.02 3.25 9.64
C LEU A 132 -11.34 2.05 8.74
N GLY A 133 -10.55 0.97 8.81
CA GLY A 133 -10.74 -0.23 7.99
C GLY A 133 -10.02 -0.22 6.64
N LEU A 134 -9.46 0.92 6.19
CA LEU A 134 -8.77 1.04 4.90
C LEU A 134 -7.65 0.01 4.68
N GLY A 135 -6.87 -0.31 5.73
CA GLY A 135 -5.85 -1.36 5.62
C GLY A 135 -6.43 -2.71 5.21
N ARG A 136 -7.61 -3.09 5.74
CA ARG A 136 -8.29 -4.33 5.38
C ARG A 136 -8.82 -4.30 3.95
N GLU A 137 -9.35 -3.16 3.51
CA GLU A 137 -9.85 -2.99 2.14
C GLU A 137 -8.73 -3.05 1.10
N ILE A 138 -7.59 -2.40 1.37
CA ILE A 138 -6.39 -2.50 0.54
C ILE A 138 -5.92 -3.96 0.45
N PHE A 139 -5.90 -4.69 1.57
CA PHE A 139 -5.51 -6.10 1.55
C PHE A 139 -6.45 -6.95 0.71
N GLN A 140 -7.77 -6.77 0.85
CA GLN A 140 -8.73 -7.50 0.01
C GLN A 140 -8.50 -7.21 -1.48
N PHE A 141 -8.34 -5.93 -1.84
CA PHE A 141 -8.06 -5.52 -3.22
C PHE A 141 -6.77 -6.14 -3.77
N VAL A 142 -5.70 -6.19 -2.96
CA VAL A 142 -4.43 -6.80 -3.34
C VAL A 142 -4.57 -8.32 -3.49
N GLU A 143 -5.25 -9.00 -2.56
CA GLU A 143 -5.46 -10.44 -2.62
C GLU A 143 -6.25 -10.84 -3.87
N ASP A 144 -7.33 -10.12 -4.18
CA ASP A 144 -8.12 -10.32 -5.40
C ASP A 144 -7.29 -10.08 -6.66
N HIS A 145 -6.46 -9.02 -6.67
CA HIS A 145 -5.55 -8.76 -7.77
C HIS A 145 -4.53 -9.90 -7.96
N CYS A 146 -3.92 -10.39 -6.88
CA CYS A 146 -2.97 -11.50 -6.94
C CYS A 146 -3.63 -12.78 -7.51
N LEU A 147 -4.84 -13.10 -7.05
CA LEU A 147 -5.62 -14.23 -7.57
C LEU A 147 -5.95 -14.05 -9.07
N SER A 148 -6.26 -12.83 -9.50
CA SER A 148 -6.52 -12.52 -10.92
C SER A 148 -5.30 -12.73 -11.82
N LEU A 149 -4.08 -12.60 -11.26
CA LEU A 149 -2.83 -12.90 -11.94
C LEU A 149 -2.48 -14.41 -11.94
N GLY A 150 -3.32 -15.25 -11.33
CA GLY A 150 -3.06 -16.67 -11.14
C GLY A 150 -2.16 -17.00 -9.95
N CYS A 151 -1.70 -15.99 -9.20
CA CYS A 151 -0.86 -16.21 -8.03
C CYS A 151 -1.68 -16.80 -6.87
N THR A 152 -1.04 -17.67 -6.10
CA THR A 152 -1.67 -18.39 -4.96
C THR A 152 -1.08 -17.99 -3.62
N THR A 153 -0.06 -17.15 -3.61
CA THR A 153 0.67 -16.73 -2.41
C THR A 153 0.94 -15.24 -2.47
N LEU A 154 0.70 -14.57 -1.34
CA LEU A 154 1.06 -13.18 -1.11
C LEU A 154 2.15 -13.14 -0.05
N GLY A 155 3.28 -12.52 -0.38
CA GLY A 155 4.40 -12.28 0.50
C GLY A 155 4.50 -10.82 0.94
N LEU A 156 5.13 -10.57 2.08
CA LEU A 156 5.56 -9.23 2.50
C LEU A 156 6.76 -9.33 3.44
N ASP A 157 7.54 -8.25 3.51
CA ASP A 157 8.72 -8.18 4.36
C ASP A 157 8.63 -7.01 5.33
N ILE A 158 9.11 -7.22 6.56
CA ILE A 158 9.15 -6.19 7.59
C ILE A 158 10.60 -6.01 8.04
N LEU A 159 11.11 -4.80 7.89
CA LEU A 159 12.39 -4.40 8.46
C LEU A 159 12.23 -4.17 9.97
N VAL A 160 12.98 -4.91 10.78
CA VAL A 160 12.86 -4.89 12.24
C VAL A 160 14.23 -4.69 12.89
N PRO A 161 14.41 -3.67 13.74
CA PRO A 161 15.59 -3.54 14.59
C PRO A 161 15.78 -4.74 15.50
N THR A 162 17.02 -5.20 15.68
CA THR A 162 17.31 -6.34 16.57
C THR A 162 17.74 -5.92 17.97
N SER A 163 18.04 -4.64 18.19
CA SER A 163 18.49 -4.09 19.46
C SER A 163 17.37 -3.58 20.36
N TYR A 164 16.15 -3.44 19.85
CA TYR A 164 14.98 -3.00 20.60
C TYR A 164 13.66 -3.40 19.91
N ASP A 165 12.58 -3.45 20.68
CA ASP A 165 11.24 -3.66 20.14
C ASP A 165 10.68 -2.35 19.58
N HIS A 166 10.62 -2.23 18.24
CA HIS A 166 10.01 -1.07 17.61
C HIS A 166 8.47 -1.17 17.67
N PRO A 167 7.75 -0.27 18.38
CA PRO A 167 6.31 -0.44 18.66
C PRO A 167 5.44 -0.65 17.43
N LEU A 168 5.68 0.12 16.35
CA LEU A 168 4.95 -0.06 15.10
C LEU A 168 5.19 -1.46 14.50
N LYS A 169 6.44 -1.92 14.42
CA LYS A 169 6.80 -3.20 13.81
C LYS A 169 6.23 -4.37 14.62
N THR A 170 6.19 -4.27 15.95
CA THR A 170 5.53 -5.24 16.82
C THR A 170 4.02 -5.32 16.51
N ARG A 171 3.35 -4.17 16.41
CA ARG A 171 1.93 -4.10 16.05
C ARG A 171 1.65 -4.64 14.64
N MET A 172 2.49 -4.30 13.66
CA MET A 172 2.38 -4.76 12.27
C MET A 172 2.50 -6.29 12.19
N GLN A 173 3.52 -6.87 12.82
CA GLN A 173 3.71 -8.33 12.85
C GLN A 173 2.49 -9.04 13.46
N ALA A 174 1.98 -8.54 14.59
CA ALA A 174 0.79 -9.12 15.21
C ALA A 174 -0.46 -9.00 14.31
N TRP A 175 -0.59 -7.88 13.57
CA TRP A 175 -1.69 -7.68 12.63
C TRP A 175 -1.60 -8.61 11.42
N TYR A 176 -0.44 -8.75 10.78
CA TYR A 176 -0.29 -9.68 9.65
C TYR A 176 -0.53 -11.13 10.06
N LYS A 177 -0.09 -11.54 11.26
CA LYS A 177 -0.40 -12.87 11.80
C LYS A 177 -1.91 -13.10 11.92
N ARG A 178 -2.69 -12.09 12.36
CA ARG A 178 -4.16 -12.17 12.39
C ARG A 178 -4.80 -12.22 11.00
N LEU A 179 -4.16 -11.63 9.99
CA LEU A 179 -4.60 -11.72 8.59
C LEU A 179 -4.27 -13.05 7.91
N GLY A 180 -3.61 -13.97 8.61
CA GLY A 180 -3.26 -15.31 8.12
C GLY A 180 -1.86 -15.45 7.55
N PHE A 181 -1.02 -14.40 7.65
CA PHE A 181 0.38 -14.48 7.28
C PHE A 181 1.18 -15.28 8.30
N ARG A 182 2.16 -16.03 7.81
CA ARG A 182 3.13 -16.78 8.62
C ARG A 182 4.53 -16.33 8.27
N GLU A 183 5.37 -16.15 9.29
CA GLU A 183 6.80 -15.89 9.07
C GLU A 183 7.43 -17.14 8.43
N THR A 184 8.08 -16.98 7.28
CA THR A 184 8.66 -18.09 6.52
C THR A 184 10.18 -18.09 6.57
N ARG A 185 10.81 -16.92 6.62
CA ARG A 185 12.27 -16.79 6.81
C ARG A 185 12.67 -15.46 7.44
N LEU A 186 13.92 -15.43 7.89
CA LEU A 186 14.66 -14.20 8.14
C LEU A 186 15.60 -13.94 6.95
N ALA A 187 15.86 -12.67 6.64
CA ALA A 187 16.74 -12.22 5.59
C ALA A 187 17.70 -11.14 6.09
N ASP A 188 18.91 -11.10 5.52
CA ASP A 188 19.83 -9.99 5.73
C ASP A 188 19.44 -8.81 4.83
N PHE A 189 19.15 -7.67 5.46
CA PHE A 189 18.84 -6.44 4.75
C PHE A 189 20.02 -5.97 3.87
N ALA A 190 21.26 -6.15 4.34
CA ALA A 190 22.44 -5.63 3.67
C ALA A 190 22.79 -6.41 2.39
N GLU A 191 22.40 -7.68 2.31
CA GLU A 191 22.55 -8.49 1.10
C GLU A 191 21.57 -8.03 0.00
N GLU A 192 20.33 -7.71 0.38
CA GLU A 192 19.29 -7.30 -0.57
C GLU A 192 19.38 -5.81 -0.97
N TYR A 193 19.79 -4.94 -0.03
CA TYR A 193 19.87 -3.49 -0.23
C TYR A 193 21.21 -2.91 0.26
N PRO A 194 22.33 -3.28 -0.38
CA PRO A 194 23.67 -2.87 0.07
C PRO A 194 23.87 -1.35 0.06
N ALA A 195 23.21 -0.62 -0.85
CA ALA A 195 23.28 0.83 -0.91
C ALA A 195 22.51 1.53 0.23
N LEU A 196 21.51 0.87 0.82
CA LEU A 196 20.70 1.43 1.90
C LEU A 196 21.22 1.03 3.28
N ALA A 197 21.97 -0.07 3.38
CA ALA A 197 22.49 -0.56 4.66
C ALA A 197 23.32 0.48 5.46
N PRO A 198 24.16 1.32 4.82
CA PRO A 198 24.87 2.40 5.54
C PRO A 198 23.97 3.46 6.17
N LEU A 199 22.69 3.53 5.77
CA LEU A 199 21.72 4.49 6.29
C LEU A 199 20.98 3.99 7.54
N LEU A 200 21.20 2.75 7.96
CA LEU A 200 20.57 2.18 9.15
C LEU A 200 21.16 2.77 10.43
N SER A 201 20.31 3.00 11.43
CA SER A 201 20.74 3.48 12.76
C SER A 201 21.36 2.39 13.63
N GLY A 202 21.21 1.13 13.25
CA GLY A 202 21.65 -0.03 14.01
C GLY A 202 21.35 -1.35 13.29
N PRO A 203 21.60 -2.49 13.95
CA PRO A 203 21.35 -3.79 13.35
C PRO A 203 19.86 -4.04 13.15
N VAL A 204 19.53 -4.61 11.99
CA VAL A 204 18.16 -4.93 11.58
C VAL A 204 18.12 -6.32 10.97
N VAL A 205 16.91 -6.88 10.89
CA VAL A 205 16.61 -8.10 10.15
C VAL A 205 15.37 -7.89 9.29
N TYR A 206 15.32 -8.49 8.11
CA TYR A 206 14.08 -8.63 7.36
C TYR A 206 13.34 -9.88 7.81
N ARG A 207 12.10 -9.70 8.27
CA ARG A 207 11.19 -10.81 8.55
C ARG A 207 10.26 -10.98 7.36
N VAL A 208 10.36 -12.13 6.70
CA VAL A 208 9.57 -12.48 5.52
C VAL A 208 8.33 -13.23 5.96
N PHE A 209 7.18 -12.78 5.47
CA PHE A 209 5.88 -13.35 5.77
C PHE A 209 5.17 -13.77 4.50
N GLU A 210 4.50 -14.92 4.52
CA GLU A 210 3.65 -15.38 3.42
C GLU A 210 2.27 -15.81 3.89
N LYS A 211 1.28 -15.59 3.02
CA LYS A 211 -0.11 -16.05 3.17
C LYS A 211 -0.51 -16.81 1.91
N LYS A 212 -1.09 -17.99 2.08
CA LYS A 212 -1.78 -18.70 1.00
C LYS A 212 -3.14 -18.04 0.77
N LEU A 213 -3.45 -17.76 -0.49
CA LEU A 213 -4.70 -17.12 -0.91
C LEU A 213 -5.80 -18.14 -1.24
N ARG A 214 -5.46 -19.43 -1.22
CA ARG A 214 -6.33 -20.59 -1.41
C ARG A 214 -6.00 -21.65 -0.37
#